data_AF-A0A7J2NNS3-F1
#
_entry.id   AF-A0A7J2NNS3-F1
#
_cell.length_a   1.000
_cell.length_b   1.000
_cell.length_c   1.000
_cell.angle_alpha   90.00
_cell.angle_beta   90.00
_cell.angle_gamma   90.00
#
_symmetry.space_group_name_H-M   'P 1'
#
loop_
_entity.id
_entity.type
_entity.pdbx_description
1 polymer ?
#
loop_
_entity_poly.entity_id
_entity_poly.type
_entity_poly.pdbx_seq_one_letter_code
_entity_poly.pdbx_strand_id
1 'polypeptide(L)'
;MVAKIGFAEGKCGTCGKTLRRRRPANIAVCDCYEHCPICGTKMTPYTPDLSPTAYDSGDVDVLFQCPNCGYKSKQKPVEVYLT
;
A
#
# COMPACT_ATOMS: atom_id res chain seq x y z
N MET A 1 10.34 29.38 13.74
CA MET A 1 10.07 28.31 12.77
C MET A 1 9.02 28.82 11.80
N VAL A 2 9.39 29.06 10.54
CA VAL A 2 8.43 29.56 9.53
C VAL A 2 7.52 28.41 9.16
N ALA A 3 6.23 28.49 9.49
CA ALA A 3 5.25 27.52 9.05
C ALA A 3 5.24 27.53 7.51
N LYS A 4 5.67 26.45 6.87
CA LYS A 4 5.47 26.27 5.43
C LYS A 4 3.97 26.07 5.22
N ILE A 5 3.26 27.15 4.91
CA ILE A 5 1.82 27.15 4.64
C ILE A 5 1.65 26.76 3.17
N GLY A 6 1.01 25.62 2.92
CA GLY A 6 0.80 25.12 1.56
C GLY A 6 0.52 23.62 1.49
N PHE A 7 0.52 23.10 0.27
CA PHE A 7 0.45 21.67 0.00
C PHE A 7 1.86 21.15 -0.31
N ALA A 8 2.19 19.99 0.22
CA ALA A 8 3.38 19.24 -0.17
C ALA A 8 2.92 18.10 -1.09
N GLU A 9 3.67 17.87 -2.16
CA GLU A 9 3.37 16.87 -3.17
C GLU A 9 4.55 15.93 -3.38
N GLY A 10 4.24 14.67 -3.65
CA GLY A 10 5.23 13.63 -3.90
C GLY A 10 4.62 12.54 -4.77
N LYS A 11 5.43 11.98 -5.65
CA LYS A 11 5.01 10.87 -6.53
C LYS A 11 5.39 9.54 -5.89
N CYS A 12 4.45 8.62 -5.82
CA CYS A 12 4.75 7.25 -5.43
C CYS A 12 5.59 6.58 -6.54
N GLY A 13 6.77 6.07 -6.19
CA GLY A 13 7.63 5.36 -7.14
C GLY A 13 7.05 4.02 -7.64
N THR A 14 6.07 3.46 -6.93
CA THR A 14 5.51 2.14 -7.23
C THR A 14 4.30 2.21 -8.16
N CYS A 15 3.42 3.20 -7.97
CA CYS A 15 2.18 3.33 -8.75
C CYS A 15 2.10 4.62 -9.59
N GLY A 16 3.04 5.55 -9.43
CA GLY A 16 3.06 6.83 -10.13
C GLY A 16 2.03 7.86 -9.65
N LYS A 17 1.14 7.53 -8.69
CA LYS A 17 0.14 8.46 -8.15
C LYS A 17 0.83 9.65 -7.46
N THR A 18 0.35 10.86 -7.74
CA THR A 18 0.72 12.08 -7.02
C THR A 18 -0.06 12.18 -5.71
N LEU A 19 0.64 12.06 -4.59
CA LEU A 19 0.08 12.29 -3.27
C LEU A 19 0.24 13.75 -2.89
N ARG A 20 -0.85 14.39 -2.49
CA ARG A 20 -0.87 15.79 -2.05
C ARG A 20 -1.42 15.86 -0.64
N ARG A 21 -0.66 16.41 0.30
CA ARG A 21 -1.09 16.63 1.70
C ARG A 21 -0.89 18.09 2.09
N ARG A 22 -1.71 18.58 3.00
CA ARG A 22 -1.45 19.86 3.67
C ARG A 22 -0.24 19.69 4.60
N ARG A 23 0.69 20.64 4.55
CA ARG A 23 1.77 20.73 5.55
C ARG A 23 1.15 20.93 6.95
N PRO A 24 1.75 20.38 8.03
CA PRO A 24 3.17 20.02 8.20
C PRO A 24 3.57 18.58 7.81
N ALA A 25 2.70 17.80 7.16
CA ALA A 25 3.02 16.42 6.79
C ALA A 25 4.20 16.34 5.79
N ASN A 26 5.35 15.87 6.29
CA ASN A 26 6.56 15.40 5.58
C ASN A 26 6.35 14.21 4.63
N ILE A 27 5.46 13.32 5.05
CA ILE A 27 5.37 11.95 4.55
C ILE A 27 3.90 11.66 4.26
N ALA A 28 3.62 11.02 3.12
CA ALA A 28 2.33 10.45 2.80
C ALA A 28 2.50 8.95 2.52
N VAL A 29 1.58 8.14 3.04
CA VAL A 29 1.52 6.72 2.70
C VAL A 29 0.64 6.56 1.46
N CYS A 30 1.14 5.82 0.46
CA CYS A 30 0.38 5.48 -0.73
C CYS A 30 -0.47 4.23 -0.49
N ASP A 31 -1.75 4.32 -0.86
CA ASP A 31 -2.77 3.26 -0.87
C ASP A 31 -2.66 2.27 -2.05
N CYS A 32 -1.55 2.28 -2.80
CA CYS A 32 -1.38 1.40 -3.95
C CYS A 32 -1.39 -0.09 -3.58
N TYR A 33 -0.91 -0.44 -2.38
CA TYR A 33 -0.94 -1.81 -1.87
C TYR A 33 -2.36 -2.34 -1.62
N GLU A 34 -3.35 -1.45 -1.46
CA GLU A 34 -4.76 -1.83 -1.28
C GLU A 34 -5.46 -2.17 -2.61
N HIS A 35 -4.82 -1.92 -3.75
CA HIS A 35 -5.45 -2.07 -5.06
C HIS A 35 -4.73 -3.15 -5.87
N CYS A 36 -5.52 -4.01 -6.52
CA CYS A 36 -4.94 -5.05 -7.36
C CYS A 36 -4.30 -4.46 -8.63
N PRO A 37 -3.03 -4.78 -8.95
CA PRO A 37 -2.38 -4.26 -10.15
C PRO A 37 -2.98 -4.82 -11.46
N ILE A 38 -3.76 -5.90 -11.37
CA ILE A 38 -4.34 -6.58 -12.55
C ILE A 38 -5.74 -6.04 -12.87
N CYS A 39 -6.61 -5.98 -11.87
CA CYS A 39 -8.02 -5.60 -12.06
C CYS A 39 -8.40 -4.26 -11.43
N GLY A 40 -7.49 -3.59 -10.72
CA GLY A 40 -7.75 -2.32 -10.03
C GLY A 40 -8.71 -2.41 -8.84
N THR A 41 -9.27 -3.59 -8.56
CA THR A 41 -10.22 -3.80 -7.46
C THR A 41 -9.51 -3.66 -6.11
N LYS A 42 -10.21 -3.10 -5.12
CA LYS A 42 -9.71 -3.03 -3.75
C LYS A 42 -9.54 -4.44 -3.19
N MET A 43 -8.34 -4.74 -2.73
CA MET A 43 -7.99 -6.01 -2.11
C MET A 43 -8.47 -6.07 -0.67
N THR A 44 -8.72 -7.28 -0.21
CA THR A 44 -9.03 -7.56 1.20
C THR A 44 -7.79 -8.03 1.92
N PRO A 45 -7.60 -7.67 3.21
CA PRO A 45 -6.49 -8.19 4.00
C PRO A 45 -6.58 -9.72 4.04
N TYR A 46 -5.45 -10.37 3.80
CA TYR A 46 -5.33 -11.82 3.84
C TYR A 46 -4.82 -12.21 5.23
N THR A 47 -5.65 -12.90 5.98
CA THR A 47 -5.24 -13.57 7.22
C THR A 47 -4.96 -15.03 6.88
N PRO A 48 -3.69 -15.44 6.76
CA PRO A 48 -3.37 -16.86 6.58
C PRO A 48 -3.90 -17.63 7.77
N ASP A 49 -4.45 -18.81 7.50
CA ASP A 49 -4.80 -19.75 8.55
C ASP A 49 -3.49 -20.19 9.24
N LEU A 50 -3.39 -20.03 10.56
CA LEU A 50 -2.14 -20.30 11.31
C LEU A 50 -1.93 -21.80 11.61
N SER A 51 -2.67 -22.68 10.94
CA SER A 51 -2.46 -24.12 11.03
C SER A 51 -1.04 -24.50 10.60
N PRO A 52 -0.42 -25.55 11.19
CA PRO A 52 0.93 -25.98 10.84
C PRO A 52 1.14 -26.23 9.34
N THR A 53 0.09 -26.66 8.64
CA THR A 53 0.06 -26.87 7.19
C THR A 53 0.25 -25.60 6.36
N ALA A 54 -0.07 -24.42 6.90
CA ALA A 54 0.07 -23.15 6.20
C ALA A 54 1.49 -22.54 6.32
N TYR A 55 2.30 -23.01 7.26
CA TYR A 55 3.72 -22.64 7.32
C TYR A 55 4.51 -23.26 6.15
N ASP A 56 4.15 -24.46 5.71
CA ASP A 56 4.79 -25.15 4.57
C ASP A 56 4.43 -24.53 3.21
N SER A 57 3.28 -23.85 3.08
CA SER A 57 2.84 -23.30 1.79
C SER A 57 3.50 -21.99 1.39
N GLY A 58 4.26 -21.33 2.29
CA GLY A 58 4.94 -20.06 2.00
C GLY A 58 4.01 -18.85 1.82
N ASP A 59 2.74 -19.00 2.21
CA ASP A 59 1.71 -17.95 2.12
C ASP A 59 1.75 -16.96 3.29
N VAL A 60 2.66 -17.15 4.25
CA VAL A 60 2.82 -16.29 5.44
C VAL A 60 3.14 -14.83 5.15
N ASP A 61 3.74 -14.53 3.99
CA ASP A 61 4.07 -13.14 3.62
C ASP A 61 2.94 -12.41 2.87
N VAL A 62 1.84 -13.10 2.59
CA VAL A 62 0.73 -12.53 1.81
C VAL A 62 -0.08 -11.63 2.74
N LEU A 63 -0.15 -10.34 2.39
CA LEU A 63 -0.83 -9.34 3.19
C LEU A 63 -2.24 -9.05 2.66
N PHE A 64 -2.42 -9.15 1.34
CA PHE A 64 -3.68 -8.80 0.68
C PHE A 64 -4.00 -9.81 -0.41
N GLN A 65 -5.29 -10.10 -0.58
CA GLN A 65 -5.79 -10.93 -1.66
C GLN A 65 -6.88 -10.19 -2.44
N CYS A 66 -6.85 -10.30 -3.75
CA CYS A 66 -7.91 -9.79 -4.59
C CYS A 66 -9.11 -10.75 -4.59
N PRO A 67 -10.33 -10.30 -4.22
CA PRO A 67 -11.52 -11.16 -4.23
C PRO A 67 -12.01 -11.53 -5.64
N ASN A 68 -11.57 -10.80 -6.66
CA ASN A 68 -12.05 -10.99 -8.03
C ASN A 68 -11.15 -11.96 -8.84
N CYS A 69 -9.84 -11.75 -8.82
CA CYS A 69 -8.89 -12.57 -9.60
C CYS A 69 -8.02 -13.51 -8.76
N GLY A 70 -8.14 -13.49 -7.43
CA GLY A 70 -7.36 -14.35 -6.53
C GLY A 70 -5.88 -13.94 -6.37
N TYR A 71 -5.44 -12.84 -6.99
CA TYR A 71 -4.06 -12.35 -6.89
C TYR A 71 -3.68 -12.05 -5.43
N LYS A 72 -2.58 -12.66 -4.98
CA LYS A 72 -1.99 -12.50 -3.64
C LYS A 72 -0.89 -11.45 -3.69
N SER A 73 -1.07 -10.35 -2.97
CA SER A 73 -0.10 -9.27 -2.85
C SER A 73 0.69 -9.38 -1.55
N LYS A 74 2.02 -9.30 -1.68
CA LYS A 74 2.97 -9.14 -0.58
C LYS A 74 3.39 -7.67 -0.39
N GLN A 75 2.74 -6.73 -1.10
CA GLN A 75 3.12 -5.32 -1.08
C GLN A 75 2.79 -4.67 0.27
N LYS A 76 3.75 -3.93 0.82
CA LYS A 76 3.60 -3.13 2.04
C LYS A 76 3.20 -1.69 1.69
N PRO A 77 2.65 -0.93 2.65
CA PRO A 77 2.42 0.50 2.48
C PRO A 77 3.70 1.22 2.07
N VAL A 78 3.62 2.03 1.02
CA VAL A 78 4.78 2.77 0.49
C VAL A 78 4.76 4.18 1.04
N GLU A 79 5.80 4.54 1.78
CA GLU A 79 6.00 5.90 2.27
C GLU A 79 6.58 6.77 1.16
N VAL A 80 5.93 7.90 0.91
CA VAL A 80 6.31 8.90 -0.09
C VAL A 80 6.70 10.16 0.63
N TYR A 81 7.95 10.58 0.43
CA TYR A 81 8.44 11.88 0.90
C TYR A 81 7.86 13.00 0.04
N LEU A 82 7.25 13.98 0.68
CA LEU A 82 6.63 15.12 0.01
C LEU A 82 7.59 16.32 0.03
N THR A 83 7.79 16.96 -1.12
CA THR A 83 8.68 18.12 -1.27
C THR A 83 7.95 19.45 -1.20
#